data_AF-A0A442XDM8-F1
#
_entry.id   AF-A0A442XDM8-F1
#
_cell.length_a   1.000
_cell.length_b   1.000
_cell.length_c   1.000
_cell.angle_alpha   90.00
_cell.angle_beta   90.00
_cell.angle_gamma   90.00
#
_symmetry.space_group_name_H-M   'P 1'
#
loop_
_entity.id
_entity.type
_entity.pdbx_description
1 polymer ?
#
loop_
_entity_poly.entity_id
_entity_poly.type
_entity_poly.pdbx_seq_one_letter_code
_entity_poly.pdbx_strand_id
1 'polypeptide(L)'
;MLYLLNQPGGQTWVAAAPNWANLDGKDHLKIGITTASIAAAADRGMQWYLGQLYGVVGPGLIFTQHVFQGLKRDMLVRNDMSADEKKLAVSWPAVNDAKFVGGSQDGRLEFYPAPSQSVFVVYISPNEMLEQFPDIYGWAEHWTWVAENHDLAGAPIESESRYGTKLWSKA
;
A
#
# COMPACT_ATOMS: atom_id res chain seq x y z
N MET A 1 1.42 -6.13 10.27
CA MET A 1 0.61 -5.48 11.34
C MET A 1 0.92 -3.99 11.33
N LEU A 2 -0.08 -3.12 11.49
CA LEU A 2 0.14 -1.67 11.61
C LEU A 2 0.62 -1.30 13.01
N TYR A 3 1.60 -0.42 13.10
CA TYR A 3 2.07 0.14 14.36
C TYR A 3 2.46 1.61 14.19
N LEU A 4 2.51 2.33 15.31
CA LEU A 4 2.94 3.72 15.34
C LEU A 4 4.45 3.81 15.48
N LEU A 5 5.06 4.68 14.67
CA LEU A 5 6.48 4.98 14.71
C LEU A 5 6.69 6.48 14.92
N ASN A 6 7.50 6.83 15.91
CA ASN A 6 7.89 8.21 16.19
C ASN A 6 9.20 8.52 15.45
N GLN A 7 9.22 9.63 14.72
CA GLN A 7 10.37 10.11 13.95
C GLN A 7 10.51 11.64 14.08
N PRO A 8 11.60 12.27 13.60
CA PRO A 8 11.79 13.72 13.71
C PRO A 8 10.62 14.55 13.17
N GLY A 9 9.98 14.10 12.07
CA GLY A 9 8.80 14.74 11.47
C GLY A 9 7.47 14.47 12.18
N GLY A 10 7.49 13.72 13.29
CA GLY A 10 6.32 13.34 14.06
C GLY A 10 5.96 11.87 13.96
N GLN A 11 4.75 11.55 14.38
CA GLN A 11 4.24 10.19 14.48
C GLN A 11 3.57 9.75 13.17
N THR A 12 3.89 8.54 12.70
CA THR A 12 3.30 7.94 11.49
C THR A 12 2.91 6.49 11.73
N TRP A 13 1.86 6.03 11.05
CA TRP A 13 1.49 4.63 11.02
C TRP A 13 2.34 3.88 10.01
N VAL A 14 2.78 2.68 10.36
CA VAL A 14 3.73 1.91 9.55
C VAL A 14 3.24 0.48 9.39
N ALA A 15 3.35 -0.03 8.17
CA ALA A 15 3.23 -1.45 7.85
C ALA A 15 4.57 -1.98 7.34
N ALA A 16 4.93 -3.20 7.76
CA ALA A 16 6.11 -3.89 7.28
C ALA A 16 5.86 -4.53 5.91
N ALA A 17 6.87 -4.52 5.04
CA ALA A 17 6.86 -5.18 3.74
C ALA A 17 8.20 -5.92 3.50
N PRO A 18 8.27 -6.92 2.59
CA PRO A 18 9.53 -7.57 2.25
C PRO A 18 10.61 -6.58 1.84
N ASN A 19 11.87 -6.90 2.13
CA ASN A 19 13.01 -6.10 1.70
C ASN A 19 13.36 -6.32 0.21
N TRP A 20 12.42 -5.99 -0.68
CA TRP A 20 12.63 -6.09 -2.13
C TRP A 20 13.68 -5.11 -2.67
N ALA A 21 14.05 -4.10 -1.88
CA ALA A 21 15.10 -3.13 -2.22
C ALA A 21 16.49 -3.59 -1.77
N ASN A 22 16.61 -4.77 -1.12
CA ASN A 22 17.87 -5.31 -0.59
C ASN A 22 18.65 -4.28 0.26
N LEU A 23 17.96 -3.52 1.09
CA LEU A 23 18.61 -2.56 1.98
C LEU A 23 19.40 -3.29 3.06
N ASP A 24 20.72 -3.09 3.09
CA ASP A 24 21.62 -3.75 4.03
C ASP A 24 21.17 -3.58 5.48
N GLY A 25 21.22 -4.69 6.23
CA GLY A 25 20.89 -4.71 7.66
C GLY A 25 19.40 -4.51 7.98
N LYS A 26 18.50 -4.53 6.98
CA LYS A 26 17.05 -4.47 7.20
C LYS A 26 16.38 -5.79 6.85
N ASP A 27 15.62 -6.33 7.80
CA ASP A 27 14.79 -7.52 7.55
C ASP A 27 13.53 -7.19 6.74
N HIS A 28 13.05 -5.94 6.84
CA HIS A 28 11.81 -5.49 6.22
C HIS A 28 11.87 -3.99 5.88
N LEU A 29 11.08 -3.59 4.89
CA LEU A 29 10.81 -2.19 4.60
C LEU A 29 9.66 -1.69 5.47
N LYS A 30 9.70 -0.40 5.80
CA LYS A 30 8.66 0.30 6.53
C LYS A 30 7.89 1.20 5.55
N ILE A 31 6.64 0.85 5.29
CA ILE A 31 5.73 1.64 4.45
C ILE A 31 4.87 2.52 5.36
N GLY A 32 4.98 3.83 5.19
CA GLY A 32 4.29 4.83 5.98
C GLY A 32 2.88 5.11 5.49
N ILE A 33 1.99 5.41 6.42
CA ILE A 33 0.64 5.93 6.19
C ILE A 33 0.52 7.20 7.04
N THR A 34 0.13 8.30 6.40
CA THR A 34 0.05 9.58 7.10
C THR A 34 -1.17 9.62 8.03
N THR A 35 -1.00 10.15 9.24
CA THR A 35 -2.13 10.36 10.16
C THR A 35 -3.21 11.26 9.54
N ALA A 36 -2.80 12.23 8.72
CA ALA A 36 -3.70 13.11 7.99
C ALA A 36 -4.60 12.35 6.98
N SER A 37 -4.07 11.36 6.25
CA SER A 37 -4.89 10.57 5.31
C SER A 37 -5.89 9.69 6.05
N ILE A 38 -5.51 9.12 7.19
CA ILE A 38 -6.40 8.32 8.05
C ILE A 38 -7.52 9.21 8.62
N ALA A 39 -7.17 10.36 9.19
CA ALA A 39 -8.14 11.31 9.72
C ALA A 39 -9.11 11.79 8.63
N ALA A 40 -8.60 12.20 7.46
CA ALA A 40 -9.45 12.63 6.35
C ALA A 40 -10.35 11.51 5.81
N ALA A 41 -9.93 10.24 5.88
CA ALA A 41 -10.78 9.12 5.53
C ALA A 41 -11.89 8.89 6.58
N ALA A 42 -11.57 9.03 7.86
CA ALA A 42 -12.53 8.95 8.96
C ALA A 42 -13.58 10.08 8.87
N ASP A 43 -13.14 11.32 8.68
CA ASP A 43 -14.02 12.49 8.55
C ASP A 43 -14.98 12.38 7.37
N ARG A 44 -14.54 11.73 6.28
CA ARG A 44 -15.37 11.46 5.08
C ARG A 44 -16.20 10.19 5.18
N GLY A 45 -16.16 9.47 6.30
CA GLY A 45 -16.90 8.22 6.47
C GLY A 45 -16.47 7.10 5.52
N MET A 46 -15.20 7.07 5.09
CA MET A 46 -14.67 6.08 4.15
C MET A 46 -14.41 4.73 4.83
N GLN A 47 -15.48 4.08 5.26
CA GLN A 47 -15.48 2.84 6.03
C GLN A 47 -14.70 1.69 5.37
N TRP A 48 -14.83 1.52 4.06
CA TRP A 48 -14.08 0.50 3.31
C TRP A 48 -12.59 0.81 3.24
N TYR A 49 -12.23 2.07 3.01
CA TYR A 49 -10.82 2.49 3.00
C TYR A 49 -10.16 2.20 4.34
N LEU A 50 -10.78 2.64 5.44
CA LEU A 50 -10.27 2.36 6.79
C LEU A 50 -10.27 0.86 7.12
N GLY A 51 -11.31 0.15 6.73
CA GLY A 51 -11.41 -1.31 6.91
C GLY A 51 -10.25 -2.03 6.22
N GLN A 52 -10.00 -1.69 4.97
CA GLN A 52 -8.90 -2.22 4.17
C GLN A 52 -7.53 -1.81 4.72
N LEU A 53 -7.37 -0.58 5.22
CA LEU A 53 -6.14 -0.16 5.88
C LEU A 53 -5.77 -1.12 7.04
N TYR A 54 -6.70 -1.30 7.97
CA TYR A 54 -6.44 -2.07 9.18
C TYR A 54 -6.53 -3.59 8.98
N GLY A 55 -7.41 -4.05 8.10
CA GLY A 55 -7.71 -5.47 7.88
C GLY A 55 -6.99 -6.11 6.70
N VAL A 56 -6.49 -5.32 5.74
CA VAL A 56 -5.87 -5.83 4.51
C VAL A 56 -4.44 -5.30 4.34
N VAL A 57 -4.25 -3.98 4.24
CA VAL A 57 -2.93 -3.35 4.01
C VAL A 57 -1.99 -3.63 5.18
N GLY A 58 -2.41 -3.32 6.39
CA GLY A 58 -1.63 -3.46 7.60
C GLY A 58 -1.05 -4.86 7.84
N PRO A 59 -1.89 -5.92 7.82
CA PRO A 59 -1.40 -7.30 7.92
C PRO A 59 -0.86 -7.86 6.60
N GLY A 60 -1.28 -7.32 5.46
CA GLY A 60 -1.07 -7.91 4.13
C GLY A 60 0.21 -7.50 3.42
N LEU A 61 0.74 -6.29 3.66
CA LEU A 61 1.93 -5.79 2.95
C LEU A 61 3.16 -6.70 3.11
N ILE A 62 3.27 -7.44 4.20
CA ILE A 62 4.37 -8.40 4.38
C ILE A 62 4.31 -9.59 3.40
N PHE A 63 3.14 -9.84 2.80
CA PHE A 63 2.89 -10.92 1.85
C PHE A 63 2.97 -10.47 0.38
N THR A 64 3.51 -9.27 0.11
CA THR A 64 3.74 -8.81 -1.27
C THR A 64 4.39 -9.90 -2.11
N GLN A 65 3.82 -10.14 -3.28
CA GLN A 65 4.31 -11.10 -4.27
C GLN A 65 4.97 -10.43 -5.45
N HIS A 66 4.48 -9.25 -5.85
CA HIS A 66 5.10 -8.48 -6.93
C HIS A 66 5.22 -7.00 -6.58
N VAL A 67 6.28 -6.39 -7.09
CA VAL A 67 6.54 -4.96 -7.03
C VAL A 67 6.79 -4.47 -8.45
N PHE A 68 5.98 -3.52 -8.88
CA PHE A 68 6.14 -2.82 -10.15
C PHE A 68 6.44 -1.35 -9.88
N GLN A 69 7.13 -0.70 -10.80
CA GLN A 69 7.44 0.73 -10.77
C GLN A 69 6.98 1.40 -12.06
N GLY A 70 6.53 2.65 -11.91
CA GLY A 70 6.06 3.49 -13.01
C GLY A 70 4.62 3.13 -13.35
N LEU A 71 3.67 4.03 -13.08
CA LEU A 71 2.30 3.86 -13.53
C LEU A 71 2.19 4.37 -14.97
N LYS A 72 1.72 3.55 -15.91
CA LYS A 72 1.47 4.00 -17.30
C LYS A 72 0.13 4.73 -17.39
N ARG A 73 0.04 5.86 -16.71
CA ARG A 73 -1.11 6.76 -16.69
C ARG A 73 -0.63 8.17 -16.36
N ASP A 74 -1.01 9.15 -17.17
CA ASP A 74 -0.66 10.54 -16.92
C ASP A 74 -1.15 10.97 -15.52
N MET A 75 -0.20 11.39 -14.68
CA MET A 75 -0.47 11.91 -13.34
C MET A 75 0.32 13.18 -13.10
N LEU A 76 -0.36 14.22 -12.59
CA LEU A 76 0.27 15.42 -12.05
C LEU A 76 0.13 15.39 -10.54
N VAL A 77 1.24 15.34 -9.81
CA VAL A 77 1.25 15.39 -8.34
C VAL A 77 2.13 16.55 -7.89
N ARG A 78 1.54 17.56 -7.25
CA ARG A 78 2.28 18.73 -6.70
C ARG A 78 3.22 19.40 -7.72
N ASN A 79 2.78 19.52 -8.97
CA ASN A 79 3.55 20.02 -10.13
C ASN A 79 4.67 19.09 -10.65
N ASP A 80 4.82 17.87 -10.13
CA ASP A 80 5.64 16.83 -10.74
C ASP A 80 4.82 16.11 -11.82
N MET A 81 5.20 16.31 -13.09
CA MET A 81 4.60 15.66 -14.27
C MET A 81 5.10 14.22 -14.47
N SER A 82 6.14 13.81 -13.76
CA SER A 82 6.76 12.47 -13.81
C SER A 82 6.53 11.71 -12.50
N ALA A 83 5.51 12.11 -11.73
CA ALA A 83 5.19 11.48 -10.45
C ALA A 83 4.71 10.03 -10.62
N ASP A 84 4.15 9.72 -11.78
CA ASP A 84 3.74 8.38 -12.19
C ASP A 84 4.94 7.43 -12.31
N GLU A 85 6.06 7.88 -12.88
CA GLU A 85 7.27 7.08 -13.13
C GLU A 85 7.89 6.51 -11.83
N LYS A 86 7.77 7.26 -10.72
CA LYS A 86 8.41 6.89 -9.44
C LYS A 86 7.52 6.04 -8.54
N LYS A 87 6.21 5.97 -8.82
CA LYS A 87 5.26 5.23 -7.97
C LYS A 87 5.51 3.74 -8.07
N LEU A 88 5.36 3.07 -6.94
CA LEU A 88 5.37 1.62 -6.85
C LEU A 88 3.94 1.10 -6.78
N ALA A 89 3.68 -0.02 -7.44
CA ALA A 89 2.49 -0.84 -7.25
C ALA A 89 2.94 -2.17 -6.66
N VAL A 90 2.47 -2.48 -5.45
CA VAL A 90 2.75 -3.75 -4.78
C VAL A 90 1.47 -4.58 -4.72
N SER A 91 1.56 -5.87 -5.03
CA SER A 91 0.39 -6.74 -5.11
C SER A 91 0.55 -8.06 -4.39
N TRP A 92 -0.56 -8.59 -3.87
CA TRP A 92 -0.66 -9.95 -3.33
C TRP A 92 -2.10 -10.47 -3.37
N PRO A 93 -2.31 -11.79 -3.38
CA PRO A 93 -3.63 -12.39 -3.24
C PRO A 93 -4.07 -12.33 -1.77
N ALA A 94 -4.85 -11.32 -1.41
CA ALA A 94 -5.46 -11.23 -0.08
C ALA A 94 -6.68 -12.17 0.00
N VAL A 95 -6.84 -12.86 1.12
CA VAL A 95 -7.92 -13.84 1.32
C VAL A 95 -9.27 -13.16 1.60
N ASN A 96 -9.23 -12.03 2.31
CA ASN A 96 -10.42 -11.31 2.75
C ASN A 96 -10.30 -9.82 2.38
N ASP A 97 -11.44 -9.19 2.12
CA ASP A 97 -11.62 -7.75 2.22
C ASP A 97 -12.07 -7.37 3.64
N ALA A 98 -12.02 -6.09 3.98
CA ALA A 98 -12.41 -5.60 5.29
C ALA A 98 -13.12 -4.26 5.22
N LYS A 99 -14.15 -4.11 6.03
CA LYS A 99 -14.88 -2.86 6.24
C LYS A 99 -14.78 -2.45 7.72
N PHE A 100 -14.53 -1.17 7.96
CA PHE A 100 -14.63 -0.61 9.30
C PHE A 100 -16.09 -0.23 9.57
N VAL A 101 -16.67 -0.76 10.64
CA VAL A 101 -18.06 -0.50 11.05
C VAL A 101 -18.10 -0.01 12.49
N GLY A 102 -19.17 0.68 12.86
CA GLY A 102 -19.28 1.32 14.17
C GLY A 102 -18.73 2.76 14.18
N GLY A 103 -18.76 3.36 15.36
CA GLY A 103 -18.24 4.70 15.64
C GLY A 103 -16.92 4.67 16.42
N SER A 104 -16.63 5.76 17.10
CA SER A 104 -15.36 5.95 17.84
C SER A 104 -15.21 5.04 19.07
N GLN A 105 -16.31 4.51 19.61
CA GLN A 105 -16.31 3.70 20.85
C GLN A 105 -16.45 2.20 20.60
N ASP A 106 -17.11 1.80 19.52
CA ASP A 106 -17.47 0.42 19.19
C ASP A 106 -16.94 -0.01 17.81
N GLY A 107 -16.05 0.80 17.23
CA GLY A 107 -15.43 0.57 15.94
C GLY A 107 -14.76 -0.79 15.84
N ARG A 108 -15.10 -1.56 14.81
CA ARG A 108 -14.57 -2.91 14.59
C ARG A 108 -14.41 -3.21 13.09
N LEU A 109 -13.62 -4.23 12.79
CA LEU A 109 -13.49 -4.76 11.44
C LEU A 109 -14.53 -5.85 11.20
N GLU A 110 -15.24 -5.73 10.08
CA GLU A 110 -15.99 -6.82 9.47
C GLU A 110 -15.24 -7.31 8.24
N PHE A 111 -15.01 -8.62 8.17
CA PHE A 111 -14.31 -9.26 7.07
C PHE A 111 -15.29 -9.83 6.06
N TYR A 112 -14.97 -9.66 4.79
CA TYR A 112 -15.74 -10.16 3.65
C TYR A 112 -14.83 -11.03 2.78
N PRO A 113 -15.37 -12.00 2.02
CA PRO A 113 -14.57 -12.70 1.02
C PRO A 113 -13.91 -11.71 0.06
N ALA A 114 -12.65 -11.94 -0.29
CA ALA A 114 -12.02 -11.21 -1.37
C ALA A 114 -12.83 -11.34 -2.68
N PRO A 115 -12.88 -10.31 -3.53
CA PRO A 115 -13.44 -10.43 -4.87
C PRO A 115 -12.78 -11.59 -5.62
N SER A 116 -13.58 -12.38 -6.32
CA SER A 116 -13.09 -13.54 -7.07
C SER A 116 -12.05 -13.12 -8.11
N GLN A 117 -11.00 -13.95 -8.26
CA GLN A 117 -9.94 -13.77 -9.28
C GLN A 117 -9.32 -12.36 -9.24
N SER A 118 -9.06 -11.86 -8.03
CA SER A 118 -8.53 -10.52 -7.82
C SER A 118 -7.35 -10.54 -6.86
N VAL A 119 -6.43 -9.60 -7.05
CA VAL A 119 -5.32 -9.30 -6.17
C VAL A 119 -5.53 -7.95 -5.52
N PHE A 120 -4.99 -7.78 -4.33
CA PHE A 120 -4.99 -6.50 -3.66
C PHE A 120 -3.73 -5.73 -4.05
N VAL A 121 -3.90 -4.47 -4.44
CA VAL A 121 -2.82 -3.60 -4.91
C VAL A 121 -2.72 -2.38 -4.01
N VAL A 122 -1.50 -2.05 -3.57
CA VAL A 122 -1.20 -0.80 -2.85
C VAL A 122 -0.25 0.04 -3.71
N TYR A 123 -0.59 1.30 -3.87
CA TYR A 123 0.24 2.29 -4.54
C TYR A 123 1.06 3.07 -3.52
N ILE A 124 2.37 3.12 -3.74
CA ILE A 124 3.34 3.68 -2.81
C ILE A 124 4.15 4.76 -3.53
N SER A 125 4.18 5.96 -2.95
CA SER A 125 5.08 7.02 -3.38
C SER A 125 6.44 6.90 -2.69
N PRO A 126 7.54 7.30 -3.35
CA PRO A 126 8.85 7.36 -2.70
C PRO A 126 8.82 8.32 -1.51
N ASN A 127 9.67 8.06 -0.51
CA ASN A 127 9.86 9.00 0.59
C ASN A 127 10.81 10.13 0.20
N GLU A 128 10.28 11.32 -0.05
CA GLU A 128 11.08 12.53 -0.31
C GLU A 128 11.44 13.31 0.97
N MET A 129 10.86 12.93 2.12
CA MET A 129 11.04 13.61 3.40
C MET A 129 12.03 12.86 4.30
N LEU A 130 13.21 12.52 3.76
CA LEU A 130 14.18 11.63 4.40
C LEU A 130 14.72 12.16 5.74
N GLU A 131 14.86 13.47 5.90
CA GLU A 131 15.30 14.06 7.17
C GLU A 131 14.24 13.94 8.27
N GLN A 132 12.97 14.04 7.89
CA GLN A 132 11.83 14.01 8.81
C GLN A 132 11.41 12.57 9.12
N PHE A 133 11.53 11.68 8.15
CA PHE A 133 11.07 10.29 8.22
C PHE A 133 12.14 9.31 7.69
N PRO A 134 13.35 9.28 8.28
CA PRO A 134 14.48 8.48 7.79
C PRO A 134 14.21 6.96 7.74
N ASP A 135 13.29 6.47 8.57
CA ASP A 135 12.97 5.04 8.61
C ASP A 135 11.93 4.63 7.56
N ILE A 136 11.20 5.58 6.94
CA ILE A 136 10.15 5.28 5.97
C ILE A 136 10.78 5.08 4.59
N TYR A 137 10.49 3.93 3.98
CA TYR A 137 10.90 3.65 2.60
C TYR A 137 10.01 4.37 1.59
N GLY A 138 8.69 4.34 1.81
CA GLY A 138 7.71 4.98 0.94
C GLY A 138 6.36 5.13 1.63
N TRP A 139 5.46 5.88 0.99
CA TRP A 139 4.16 6.28 1.52
C TRP A 139 3.03 5.57 0.78
N ALA A 140 2.25 4.73 1.47
CA ALA A 140 1.06 4.16 0.88
C ALA A 140 -0.03 5.23 0.76
N GLU A 141 -0.49 5.48 -0.45
CA GLU A 141 -1.45 6.56 -0.75
C GLU A 141 -2.84 6.02 -1.07
N HIS A 142 -2.88 4.93 -1.83
CA HIS A 142 -4.10 4.35 -2.34
C HIS A 142 -3.96 2.83 -2.42
N TRP A 143 -5.09 2.14 -2.34
CA TRP A 143 -5.17 0.70 -2.51
C TRP A 143 -6.52 0.30 -3.08
N THR A 144 -6.53 -0.82 -3.79
CA THR A 144 -7.71 -1.31 -4.47
C THR A 144 -7.58 -2.78 -4.85
N TRP A 145 -8.71 -3.41 -5.16
CA TRP A 145 -8.76 -4.71 -5.80
C TRP A 145 -8.60 -4.55 -7.31
N VAL A 146 -7.76 -5.39 -7.90
CA VAL A 146 -7.59 -5.47 -9.35
C VAL A 146 -7.74 -6.93 -9.76
N ALA A 147 -8.36 -7.19 -10.90
CA ALA A 147 -8.39 -8.54 -11.46
C ALA A 147 -6.98 -9.11 -11.54
N GLU A 148 -6.83 -10.40 -11.24
CA GLU A 148 -5.56 -11.11 -11.27
C GLU A 148 -5.14 -11.44 -12.70
N ASN A 149 -3.83 -11.44 -12.96
CA ASN A 149 -3.29 -11.96 -14.20
C ASN A 149 -3.28 -13.50 -14.15
N HIS A 150 -3.99 -14.15 -15.08
CA HIS A 150 -4.03 -15.60 -15.19
C HIS A 150 -2.66 -16.23 -15.46
N ASP A 151 -1.76 -15.51 -16.12
CA ASP A 151 -0.42 -16.02 -16.50
C ASP A 151 0.64 -15.75 -15.43
N LEU A 152 0.32 -14.91 -14.44
CA LEU A 152 1.23 -14.54 -13.35
C LEU A 152 0.44 -14.37 -12.05
N ALA A 153 0.28 -15.47 -11.33
CA ALA A 153 -0.43 -15.50 -10.05
C ALA A 153 0.10 -14.42 -9.10
N GLY A 154 -0.79 -13.67 -8.46
CA GLY A 154 -0.48 -12.56 -7.57
C GLY A 154 -0.25 -11.21 -8.25
N ALA A 155 -0.10 -11.17 -9.57
CA ALA A 155 0.08 -9.94 -10.31
C ALA A 155 -1.27 -9.36 -10.77
N PRO A 156 -1.40 -8.03 -10.90
CA PRO A 156 -2.58 -7.43 -11.52
C PRO A 156 -2.66 -7.79 -13.01
N ILE A 157 -3.88 -7.93 -13.52
CA ILE A 157 -4.16 -8.12 -14.93
C ILE A 157 -3.44 -7.04 -15.75
N GLU A 158 -2.92 -7.41 -16.92
CA GLU A 158 -2.25 -6.48 -17.82
C GLU A 158 -1.08 -5.69 -17.16
N SER A 159 -0.42 -6.27 -16.14
CA SER A 159 0.68 -5.61 -15.42
C SER A 159 1.77 -5.02 -16.35
N GLU A 160 2.06 -5.66 -17.49
CA GLU A 160 3.03 -5.21 -18.49
C GLU A 160 2.62 -3.91 -19.21
N SER A 161 1.32 -3.68 -19.40
CA SER A 161 0.79 -2.46 -20.02
C SER A 161 0.39 -1.40 -18.99
N ARG A 162 0.12 -1.80 -17.74
CA ARG A 162 -0.21 -0.89 -16.62
C ARG A 162 1.01 -0.28 -15.96
N TYR A 163 2.13 -0.99 -15.96
CA TYR A 163 3.32 -0.59 -15.23
C TYR A 163 4.55 -0.49 -16.14
N GLY A 164 5.53 0.31 -15.72
CA GLY A 164 6.78 0.55 -16.44
C GLY A 164 7.72 -0.64 -16.34
N THR A 165 8.10 -1.04 -15.13
CA THR A 165 9.08 -2.11 -14.90
C THR A 165 8.66 -2.98 -13.72
N LYS A 166 8.85 -4.30 -13.83
CA LYS A 166 8.73 -5.24 -12.72
C LYS A 166 10.05 -5.26 -11.95
N LEU A 167 10.05 -4.71 -10.73
CA LEU A 167 11.24 -4.61 -9.90
C LEU A 167 11.54 -5.90 -9.14
N TRP A 168 10.50 -6.57 -8.67
CA TRP A 168 10.65 -7.73 -7.80
C TRP A 168 9.46 -8.66 -7.89
N SER A 169 9.74 -9.96 -7.77
CA SER A 169 8.76 -11.01 -7.52
C SER A 169 9.26 -11.89 -6.39
N LYS A 170 8.35 -12.35 -5.53
CA LYS A 170 8.65 -13.42 -4.59
C LYS A 170 8.96 -14.71 -5.38
N ALA A 171 10.06 -15.37 -5.01
CA ALA A 171 10.44 -16.68 -5.56
C ALA A 171 9.55 -17.81 -5.02
#